data_AF-A0A7V9I7Q7-F1
#
_entry.id   AF-A0A7V9I7Q7-F1
#
_cell.length_a   1.000
_cell.length_b   1.000
_cell.length_c   1.000
_cell.angle_alpha   90.00
_cell.angle_beta   90.00
_cell.angle_gamma   90.00
#
_symmetry.space_group_name_H-M   'P 1'
#
loop_
_entity.id
_entity.type
_entity.pdbx_description
1 polymer ?
#
loop_
_entity_poly.entity_id
_entity_poly.type
_entity_poly.pdbx_seq_one_letter_code
_entity_poly.pdbx_strand_id
1 'polypeptide(L)'
;MTALTVSSIVTITITFILSILINAPINRAQQHKWDPQNPPENWVQMRDRWTKSHVVRSVFAVVSLACNVLAWQQSGSERGKGLKARIADIRS
;
A
#
# COMPACT_ATOMS: atom_id res chain seq x y z
N MET A 1 8.07 -11.61 12.12
CA MET A 1 6.73 -11.00 12.31
C MET A 1 6.80 -9.49 12.45
N THR A 2 7.45 -8.94 13.49
CA THR A 2 7.52 -7.48 13.75
C THR A 2 8.09 -6.67 12.58
N ALA A 3 9.20 -7.11 11.98
CA ALA A 3 9.81 -6.41 10.85
C ALA A 3 8.86 -6.29 9.64
N LEU A 4 8.17 -7.37 9.27
CA LEU A 4 7.20 -7.36 8.15
C LEU A 4 6.00 -6.45 8.43
N THR A 5 5.50 -6.45 9.67
CA THR A 5 4.42 -5.54 10.09
C THR A 5 4.86 -4.08 10.07
N VAL A 6 6.08 -3.77 10.52
CA VAL A 6 6.63 -2.40 10.44
C VAL A 6 6.80 -1.98 8.99
N SER A 7 7.35 -2.85 8.13
CA SER A 7 7.48 -2.57 6.69
C SER A 7 6.12 -2.36 6.01
N SER A 8 5.10 -3.15 6.35
CA SER A 8 3.75 -2.95 5.78
C SER A 8 3.14 -1.60 6.19
N ILE A 9 3.33 -1.19 7.45
CA ILE A 9 2.90 0.11 7.97
C ILE A 9 3.61 1.26 7.24
N VAL A 10 4.94 1.20 7.12
CA VAL A 10 5.70 2.26 6.44
C VAL A 10 5.26 2.41 4.98
N THR A 11 5.15 1.29 4.27
CA THR A 11 4.79 1.29 2.85
C THR A 11 3.32 1.70 2.61
N ILE A 12 2.38 1.35 3.49
CA ILE A 12 1.00 1.84 3.37
C ILE A 12 0.91 3.33 3.70
N THR A 13 1.68 3.82 4.66
CA THR A 13 1.74 5.26 4.97
C THR A 13 2.24 6.06 3.76
N ILE A 14 3.32 5.61 3.11
CA ILE A 14 3.83 6.23 1.87
C ILE A 14 2.74 6.21 0.79
N THR A 15 2.02 5.10 0.65
CA THR A 15 0.90 4.96 -0.29
C THR A 15 -0.16 6.04 -0.06
N PHE A 16 -0.56 6.27 1.19
CA PHE A 16 -1.52 7.31 1.55
C PHE A 16 -1.00 8.72 1.29
N ILE A 17 0.26 8.99 1.65
CA ILE A 17 0.91 10.28 1.41
C ILE A 17 0.86 10.64 -0.09
N LEU A 18 1.25 9.71 -0.97
CA LEU A 18 1.22 9.93 -2.41
C LEU A 18 -0.22 10.14 -2.94
N SER A 19 -1.18 9.34 -2.44
CA SER A 19 -2.59 9.47 -2.78
C SER A 19 -3.13 10.86 -2.41
N ILE A 20 -2.91 11.32 -1.18
CA ILE A 20 -3.53 12.52 -0.64
C ILE A 20 -2.81 13.79 -1.11
N LEU A 21 -1.48 13.78 -1.19
CA LEU A 21 -0.72 15.00 -1.49
C LEU A 21 -0.45 15.21 -2.99
N ILE A 22 -0.56 14.18 -3.83
CA ILE A 22 -0.24 14.28 -5.26
C ILE A 22 -1.43 13.89 -6.12
N ASN A 23 -1.88 12.64 -6.02
CA ASN A 23 -2.89 12.12 -6.96
C ASN A 23 -4.26 12.79 -6.76
N ALA A 24 -4.73 12.94 -5.52
CA ALA A 24 -6.03 13.56 -5.24
C ALA A 24 -6.10 15.04 -5.62
N PRO A 25 -5.09 15.89 -5.33
CA PRO A 25 -5.07 17.28 -5.79
C PRO A 25 -5.10 17.41 -7.31
N ILE A 26 -4.34 16.58 -8.03
CA ILE A 26 -4.36 16.57 -9.50
C ILE A 26 -5.75 16.18 -10.01
N ASN A 27 -6.36 15.13 -9.46
CA ASN A 27 -7.72 14.72 -9.84
C ASN A 27 -8.74 15.85 -9.64
N ARG A 28 -8.71 16.52 -8.48
CA ARG A 28 -9.61 17.64 -8.17
C ARG A 28 -9.38 18.84 -9.07
N ALA A 29 -8.12 19.16 -9.40
CA ALA A 29 -7.80 20.25 -10.31
C ALA A 29 -8.31 20.01 -11.74
N GLN A 30 -8.46 18.75 -12.16
CA GLN A 30 -8.98 18.39 -13.48
C GLN A 30 -10.51 18.28 -13.53
N GLN A 31 -11.18 17.97 -12.41
CA GLN A 31 -12.62 17.70 -12.36
C GLN A 31 -13.51 18.75 -13.04
N HIS A 32 -13.13 20.03 -12.99
CA HIS A 32 -13.93 21.13 -13.57
C HIS A 32 -13.37 21.70 -14.88
N LYS A 33 -12.17 21.30 -15.29
CA LYS A 33 -11.46 21.84 -16.47
C LYS A 33 -11.29 20.81 -17.58
N TRP A 34 -11.83 19.61 -17.39
CA TRP A 34 -11.64 18.51 -18.31
C TRP A 34 -12.57 18.63 -19.51
N ASP A 35 -11.98 18.83 -20.68
CA ASP A 35 -12.62 18.71 -21.99
C ASP A 35 -11.72 17.84 -22.90
N PRO A 36 -12.19 16.66 -23.36
CA PRO A 36 -11.41 15.81 -24.26
C PRO A 36 -11.05 16.48 -25.59
N GLN A 37 -11.85 17.45 -26.07
CA GLN A 37 -11.61 18.18 -27.31
C GLN A 37 -10.71 19.39 -27.11
N ASN A 38 -10.60 19.90 -25.88
CA ASN A 38 -9.78 21.06 -25.53
C ASN A 38 -9.16 20.92 -24.12
N PRO A 39 -8.17 20.03 -23.95
CA PRO A 39 -7.57 19.80 -22.64
C PRO A 39 -6.80 21.05 -22.14
N PRO A 40 -6.65 21.23 -20.82
CA PRO A 40 -5.83 22.31 -20.27
C PRO A 40 -4.41 22.31 -20.85
N GLU A 41 -3.83 23.49 -21.09
CA GLU A 41 -2.48 23.62 -21.67
C GLU A 41 -1.41 22.81 -20.93
N ASN A 42 -1.54 22.72 -19.59
CA ASN A 42 -0.60 21.98 -18.74
C ASN A 42 -0.96 20.50 -18.54
N TRP A 43 -1.94 19.97 -19.28
CA TRP A 43 -2.45 18.61 -19.12
C TRP A 43 -1.36 17.55 -19.21
N VAL A 44 -0.49 17.62 -20.23
CA VAL A 44 0.58 16.65 -20.45
C VAL A 44 1.48 16.54 -19.22
N GLN A 45 1.91 17.68 -18.66
CA GLN A 45 2.74 17.73 -17.47
C GLN A 45 2.02 17.17 -16.23
N MET A 46 0.73 17.50 -16.05
CA MET A 46 -0.07 16.99 -14.94
C MET A 46 -0.29 15.47 -15.03
N ARG A 47 -0.61 14.96 -16.22
CA ARG A 47 -0.77 13.53 -16.51
C ARG A 47 0.51 12.76 -16.22
N ASP A 48 1.66 13.26 -16.68
CA ASP A 48 2.94 12.59 -16.49
C ASP A 48 3.33 12.56 -15.02
N ARG A 49 3.13 13.66 -14.29
CA ARG A 49 3.33 13.71 -12.83
C ARG A 49 2.41 12.73 -12.10
N TRP A 50 1.14 12.71 -12.45
CA TRP A 50 0.15 11.78 -11.88
C TRP A 50 0.51 10.33 -12.16
N THR A 51 0.95 10.01 -13.38
CA THR A 51 1.30 8.65 -13.79
C THR A 51 2.50 8.15 -13.00
N LYS A 52 3.55 8.97 -12.89
CA LYS A 52 4.73 8.63 -12.08
C LYS A 52 4.36 8.40 -10.62
N SER A 53 3.60 9.32 -10.01
CA SER A 53 3.20 9.15 -8.60
C SER A 53 2.27 7.96 -8.40
N HIS A 54 1.39 7.68 -9.37
CA HIS A 54 0.48 6.53 -9.34
C HIS A 54 1.26 5.22 -9.39
N VAL A 55 2.23 5.08 -10.30
CA VAL A 55 3.07 3.88 -10.40
C VAL A 55 3.83 3.64 -9.10
N VAL A 56 4.52 4.68 -8.58
CA VAL A 56 5.26 4.60 -7.32
C VAL A 56 4.34 4.18 -6.18
N ARG A 57 3.17 4.81 -6.07
CA ARG A 57 2.16 4.48 -5.06
C ARG A 57 1.67 3.04 -5.18
N SER A 58 1.42 2.56 -6.38
CA SER A 58 0.96 1.18 -6.62
C SER A 58 2.02 0.15 -6.24
N VAL A 59 3.30 0.42 -6.51
CA VAL A 59 4.40 -0.44 -6.05
C VAL A 59 4.42 -0.54 -4.52
N PHE A 60 4.33 0.60 -3.81
CA PHE A 60 4.28 0.59 -2.34
C PHE A 60 3.04 -0.15 -1.79
N ALA A 61 1.89 -0.01 -2.44
CA ALA A 61 0.67 -0.73 -2.05
C ALA A 61 0.84 -2.25 -2.19
N VAL A 62 1.44 -2.72 -3.29
CA VAL A 62 1.72 -4.14 -3.52
C VAL A 62 2.72 -4.67 -2.50
N VAL A 63 3.80 -3.92 -2.21
CA VAL A 63 4.78 -4.29 -1.19
C VAL A 63 4.12 -4.38 0.19
N SER A 64 3.28 -3.41 0.56
CA SER A 64 2.56 -3.43 1.82
C SER A 64 1.67 -4.68 1.96
N LEU A 65 0.92 -5.00 0.90
CA LEU A 65 0.08 -6.20 0.85
C LEU A 65 0.93 -7.48 1.01
N ALA A 66 2.03 -7.60 0.28
CA ALA A 66 2.93 -8.74 0.38
C ALA A 66 3.50 -8.91 1.80
N CYS A 67 4.01 -7.82 2.40
CA CYS A 67 4.49 -7.83 3.78
C CYS A 67 3.40 -8.28 4.77
N ASN A 68 2.16 -7.83 4.59
CA ASN A 68 1.05 -8.19 5.46
C ASN A 68 0.66 -9.67 5.33
N VAL A 69 0.61 -10.21 4.11
CA VAL A 69 0.36 -11.64 3.86
C VAL A 69 1.44 -12.51 4.51
N LEU A 70 2.71 -12.14 4.33
CA LEU A 70 3.84 -12.88 4.92
C LEU A 70 3.84 -12.80 6.45
N ALA A 71 3.50 -11.63 7.03
CA ALA A 71 3.36 -11.48 8.47
C ALA A 71 2.24 -12.37 9.02
N TRP A 72 1.10 -12.43 8.33
CA TRP A 72 -0.02 -13.29 8.69
C TRP A 72 0.37 -14.78 8.67
N GLN A 73 1.03 -15.24 7.60
CA GLN A 73 1.51 -16.63 7.49
C GLN A 73 2.43 -17.02 8.65
N GLN A 74 3.39 -16.15 9.01
CA GLN A 74 4.27 -16.38 10.16
C GLN A 74 3.48 -16.46 11.48
N SER A 75 2.48 -15.59 11.67
CA SER A 75 1.66 -15.59 12.89
C SER A 75 0.85 -16.88 13.07
N GLY A 76 0.42 -17.52 11.98
CA GLY A 76 -0.29 -18.78 12.00
C GLY A 76 0.62 -19.95 12.35
N SER A 77 1.82 -19.98 11.76
CA SER A 77 2.85 -20.99 12.06
C SER A 77 3.23 -21.00 13.55
N GLU A 78 3.51 -19.84 14.12
CA GLU A 78 3.92 -19.73 15.54
C GLU A 78 2.80 -20.14 16.50
N ARG A 79 1.54 -19.79 16.19
CA ARG A 79 0.36 -20.25 16.95
C ARG A 79 0.24 -21.78 16.95
N GLY A 80 0.44 -22.41 15.79
CA GLY A 80 0.37 -23.86 15.65
C GLY A 80 1.43 -24.59 16.49
N LYS A 81 2.66 -24.07 16.50
CA LYS A 81 3.74 -24.60 17.35
C LYS A 81 3.41 -24.47 18.84
N GLY A 82 2.94 -23.29 19.26
CA GLY A 82 2.57 -23.03 20.66
C GLY A 82 1.46 -23.93 21.16
N LEU A 83 0.45 -24.21 20.33
CA LEU A 83 -0.63 -25.15 20.69
C LEU A 83 -0.10 -26.59 20.89
N LYS A 84 0.74 -27.08 19.97
CA LYS A 84 1.34 -28.42 20.08
C LYS A 84 2.18 -28.56 21.35
N ALA A 85 2.98 -27.56 21.69
CA ALA A 85 3.79 -27.55 22.91
C ALA A 85 2.92 -27.64 24.18
N ARG A 86 1.84 -26.85 24.26
CA ARG A 86 0.90 -26.88 25.40
C ARG A 86 0.18 -28.21 25.54
N ILE A 87 -0.18 -28.86 24.43
CA ILE A 87 -0.80 -30.20 24.47
C ILE A 87 0.19 -31.25 24.97
N ALA A 88 1.46 -31.16 24.57
CA ALA A 88 2.49 -32.07 25.05
C ALA A 88 2.72 -31.93 26.56
N ASP A 89 2.77 -30.70 27.06
CA ASP A 89 2.92 -30.36 28.48
C ASP A 89 1.75 -30.88 29.35
N ILE A 90 0.52 -30.81 28.86
CA ILE A 90 -0.66 -31.39 29.56
C ILE A 90 -0.60 -32.93 29.63
N ARG A 91 0.13 -33.57 28.70
CA ARG A 91 0.20 -35.03 28.58
C ARG A 91 1.38 -35.66 29.34
N SER A 92 2.32 -34.85 29.84
CA SER A 92 3.45 -35.28 30.68
C SER A 92 3.11 -35.17 32.16
#